data_AF-A0A961W7F8-F1
#
_entry.id   AF-A0A961W7F8-F1
#
_cell.length_a   1.000
_cell.length_b   1.000
_cell.length_c   1.000
_cell.angle_alpha   90.00
_cell.angle_beta   90.00
_cell.angle_gamma   90.00
#
_symmetry.space_group_name_H-M   'P 1'
#
loop_
_entity.id
_entity.type
_entity.pdbx_description
1 polymer ?
#
loop_
_entity_poly.entity_id
_entity_poly.type
_entity_poly.pdbx_seq_one_letter_code
_entity_poly.pdbx_strand_id
1 'polypeptide(L)' 'VVDRPGWRLKALSSPAAGALWRHYVPEQRARLLPEMRPPAWTFLTGPLSPLSSTELRARQKLAAFMATRSQAS' A
#
# COMPACT_ATOMS: atom_id res chain seq x y z
N VAL A 1 0.77 -3.97 -2.02
CA VAL A 1 -0.13 -4.69 -2.96
C VAL A 1 -1.08 -3.65 -3.51
N VAL A 2 -1.06 -3.42 -4.83
CA VAL A 2 -1.91 -2.43 -5.51
C VAL A 2 -3.17 -3.17 -5.97
N ASP A 3 -4.34 -2.67 -5.59
CA ASP A 3 -5.61 -3.34 -5.86
C ASP A 3 -6.04 -3.17 -7.33
N ARG A 4 -6.69 -4.20 -7.90
CA ARG A 4 -7.24 -4.16 -9.26
C ARG A 4 -8.66 -3.59 -9.21
N PRO A 5 -9.10 -2.81 -10.20
CA PRO A 5 -10.45 -2.26 -10.23
C PRO A 5 -11.49 -3.39 -10.17
N GLY A 6 -12.42 -3.31 -9.20
CA GLY A 6 -13.51 -4.28 -9.00
C GLY A 6 -13.43 -5.14 -7.72
N TRP A 7 -12.42 -4.98 -6.88
CA TRP A 7 -12.12 -5.94 -5.78
C TRP A 7 -12.48 -5.45 -4.36
N ARG A 8 -13.51 -4.61 -4.22
CA ARG A 8 -13.98 -4.04 -2.93
C ARG A 8 -14.27 -5.08 -1.83
N LEU A 9 -14.53 -6.34 -2.18
CA LEU A 9 -14.79 -7.44 -1.25
C LEU A 9 -13.60 -8.40 -1.03
N LYS A 10 -12.60 -8.43 -1.92
CA LYS A 10 -11.53 -9.43 -1.84
C LYS A 10 -10.37 -9.05 -0.93
N ALA A 11 -10.16 -7.76 -0.66
CA ALA A 11 -9.18 -7.35 0.35
C ALA A 11 -9.59 -7.82 1.76
N LEU A 12 -10.90 -7.75 2.06
CA LEU A 12 -11.49 -8.26 3.30
C LEU A 12 -11.53 -9.79 3.36
N SER A 13 -11.42 -10.50 2.23
CA SER A 13 -11.31 -11.96 2.19
C SER A 13 -9.86 -12.47 2.22
N SER A 14 -8.88 -11.60 2.48
CA SER A 14 -7.48 -12.00 2.56
C SER A 14 -7.17 -12.74 3.88
N PRO A 15 -6.15 -13.62 3.91
CA PRO A 15 -5.74 -14.28 5.16
C PRO A 15 -5.39 -13.28 6.27
N ALA A 16 -4.79 -12.14 5.93
CA ALA A 16 -4.48 -11.07 6.88
C ALA A 16 -5.75 -10.43 7.45
N ALA A 17 -6.75 -10.16 6.61
CA ALA A 17 -8.04 -9.64 7.04
C ALA A 17 -8.79 -10.63 7.95
N GLY A 18 -8.72 -11.94 7.63
CA GLY A 18 -9.26 -12.99 8.49
C GLY A 18 -8.54 -13.08 9.84
N ALA A 19 -7.21 -13.07 9.84
CA ALA A 19 -6.39 -13.18 11.05
C ALA A 19 -6.60 -11.99 12.01
N LEU A 20 -6.81 -10.78 11.46
CA LEU A 20 -6.95 -9.56 12.24
C LEU A 20 -8.39 -9.06 12.34
N TRP A 21 -9.39 -9.82 11.89
CA TRP A 21 -10.77 -9.33 11.75
C TRP A 21 -11.32 -8.70 13.04
N ARG A 22 -10.96 -9.27 14.20
CA ARG A 22 -11.38 -8.80 15.54
C ARG A 22 -10.93 -7.38 15.88
N HIS A 23 -9.96 -6.87 15.13
CA HIS A 23 -9.32 -5.58 15.30
C HIS A 23 -9.60 -4.61 14.14
N TYR A 24 -10.55 -4.96 13.27
CA TYR A 24 -10.94 -4.13 12.14
C TYR A 24 -11.70 -2.89 12.60
N VAL A 25 -11.32 -1.75 12.06
CA VAL A 25 -11.90 -0.44 12.29
C VAL A 25 -12.50 0.05 10.98
N PRO A 26 -13.78 0.47 10.95
CA PRO A 26 -14.39 1.04 9.75
C PRO A 26 -13.60 2.27 9.25
N GLU A 27 -13.49 2.43 7.93
CA GLU A 27 -12.72 3.50 7.29
C GLU A 27 -13.11 4.90 7.79
N GLN A 28 -14.37 5.13 8.13
CA GLN A 28 -14.88 6.39 8.69
C GLN A 28 -14.19 6.76 10.02
N ARG A 29 -13.66 5.77 10.73
CA ARG A 29 -12.91 5.91 11.98
C ARG A 29 -11.41 5.75 11.79
N ALA A 30 -10.92 5.64 10.55
CA ALA A 30 -9.49 5.52 10.26
C ALA A 30 -8.64 6.62 10.90
N ARG A 31 -9.19 7.83 11.01
CA ARG A 31 -8.51 8.98 11.65
C ARG A 31 -8.22 8.76 13.13
N LEU A 32 -8.94 7.87 13.80
CA LEU A 32 -8.76 7.54 15.20
C LEU A 32 -7.72 6.44 15.43
N LEU A 33 -7.26 5.74 14.37
CA LEU A 33 -6.29 4.65 14.49
C LEU A 33 -5.02 5.02 15.29
N PRO A 34 -4.42 6.21 15.16
CA PRO A 34 -3.24 6.59 15.96
C PRO A 34 -3.49 6.60 17.47
N GLU A 35 -4.74 6.75 17.90
CA GLU A 35 -5.15 6.82 19.30
C GLU A 35 -5.65 5.46 19.83
N MET A 36 -5.87 4.48 18.93
CA MET A 36 -6.38 3.16 19.30
C MET A 36 -5.26 2.25 19.80
N ARG A 37 -5.58 1.41 20.79
CA ARG A 37 -4.65 0.38 21.27
C ARG A 37 -4.39 -0.64 20.17
N PRO A 38 -3.12 -0.90 19.80
CA PRO A 38 -2.81 -1.92 18.80
C PRO A 38 -3.12 -3.34 19.33
N PRO A 39 -3.44 -4.30 18.43
CA PRO A 39 -3.60 -4.10 17.00
C PRO A 39 -4.96 -3.44 16.66
N ALA A 40 -4.93 -2.49 15.74
CA ALA A 40 -6.10 -1.83 15.15
C ALA A 40 -5.75 -1.50 13.68
N TRP A 41 -6.66 -1.79 12.75
CA TRP A 41 -6.39 -1.61 11.32
C TRP A 41 -7.67 -1.29 10.56
N THR A 42 -7.53 -0.68 9.39
CA THR A 42 -8.64 -0.35 8.51
C THR A 42 -8.25 -0.61 7.06
N PHE A 43 -9.24 -0.69 6.18
CA PHE A 43 -9.03 -0.73 4.74
C PHE A 43 -9.37 0.65 4.18
N LEU A 44 -8.40 1.31 3.53
CA LEU A 44 -8.59 2.64 2.95
C LEU A 44 -9.02 2.51 1.47
N THR A 45 -10.17 3.09 1.15
CA THR A 45 -10.75 3.10 -0.18
C THR A 45 -10.48 4.48 -0.79
N GLY A 46 -9.44 4.60 -1.61
CA GLY A 46 -9.07 5.85 -2.26
C GLY A 46 -8.48 5.62 -3.65
N PRO A 47 -8.32 6.68 -4.46
CA PRO A 47 -7.63 6.57 -5.74
C PRO A 47 -6.23 6.00 -5.50
N LEU A 48 -6.05 4.76 -5.94
CA LEU A 48 -4.77 4.10 -5.90
C LEU A 48 -3.85 4.85 -6.86
N SER A 49 -2.68 5.27 -6.37
CA SER A 49 -1.63 5.70 -7.27
C SER A 49 -1.31 4.54 -8.21
N PRO A 50 -1.26 4.76 -9.54
CA PRO A 50 -0.85 3.71 -10.49
C PRO A 50 0.60 3.28 -10.26
N LEU A 51 1.35 4.00 -9.42
CA LEU A 51 2.72 3.70 -9.07
C LEU A 51 2.82 2.49 -8.14
N SER A 52 3.40 1.40 -8.64
CA SER A 52 3.81 0.27 -7.82
C SER A 52 5.20 0.48 -7.20
N SER A 53 5.47 -0.12 -6.04
CA SER A 53 6.83 -0.11 -5.45
C SER A 53 7.87 -0.78 -6.35
N THR A 54 7.43 -1.68 -7.24
CA THR A 54 8.30 -2.30 -8.25
C THR A 54 8.74 -1.30 -9.30
N GLU A 55 7.79 -0.52 -9.85
CA GLU A 55 8.11 0.54 -10.81
C GLU A 55 8.96 1.65 -10.19
N LEU A 56 8.68 2.03 -8.94
CA LEU A 56 9.51 3.01 -8.23
C LEU A 56 10.96 2.54 -8.09
N ARG A 57 11.18 1.28 -7.69
CA ARG A 57 12.54 0.71 -7.63
C ARG A 57 13.20 0.59 -9.00
N ALA A 58 12.43 0.21 -10.03
CA ALA A 58 12.95 0.13 -11.40
C ALA A 58 13.39 1.52 -11.91
N ARG A 59 12.60 2.56 -11.66
CA ARG A 59 12.95 3.95 -11.98
C ARG A 59 14.19 4.43 -11.24
N GLN A 60 14.32 4.12 -9.94
CA GLN A 60 15.52 4.45 -9.17
C GLN A 60 16.77 3.76 -9.71
N LYS A 61 16.69 2.47 -10.06
CA LYS A 61 17.81 1.75 -10.68
C LYS A 61 18.20 2.35 -12.03
N LEU A 62 17.22 2.72 -12.86
CA LEU A 62 17.48 3.36 -14.15
C LEU A 62 18.15 4.73 -13.97
N ALA A 63 17.66 5.54 -13.04
CA ALA A 63 18.25 6.85 -12.74
C ALA A 63 19.69 6.72 -12.24
N ALA A 64 19.96 5.76 -11.34
CA ALA A 64 21.32 5.47 -10.86
C ALA A 64 22.24 5.01 -12.02
N PHE A 65 21.76 4.12 -12.89
CA PHE A 65 22.52 3.67 -14.05
C PHE A 65 22.87 4.82 -15.01
N MET A 66 21.92 5.71 -15.29
CA MET A 66 22.14 6.88 -16.16
C MET A 66 23.12 7.88 -15.54
N ALA A 67 23.03 8.13 -14.22
CA ALA A 67 23.95 9.00 -13.51
C ALA A 67 25.40 8.48 -13.56
N THR A 68 25.61 7.17 -13.37
CA THR A 68 26.93 6.56 -13.49
C THR A 68 27.49 6.66 -14.91
N ARG A 69 26.64 6.52 -15.93
CA ARG A 69 27.07 6.59 -17.34
C ARG A 69 27.43 8.01 -17.79
N SER A 70 26.87 9.04 -17.17
CA SER A 70 27.13 10.44 -17.50
C SER A 70 28.43 11.00 -16.89
N GLN A 71 29.02 10.34 -15.88
CA GLN A 71 30.30 10.75 -15.28
C GLN A 71 31.53 10.06 -15.90
N ALA A 72 31.30 9.11 -16.80
CA ALA A 72 32.36 8.36 -17.49
C ALA A 72 32.71 8.93 -18.87
N SER A 73 32.34 10.19 -19.15
CA SER A 73 32.63 10.93 -20.39
C SER A 73 33.04 12.35 -20.04
#